data_AF-A0A817IP38-F1
#
_entry.id   AF-A0A817IP38-F1
#
_cell.length_a   1.000
_cell.length_b   1.000
_cell.length_c   1.000
_cell.angle_alpha   90.00
_cell.angle_beta   90.00
_cell.angle_gamma   90.00
#
_symmetry.space_group_name_H-M   'P 1'
#
loop_
_entity.id
_entity.type
_entity.pdbx_description
1 polymer ?
#
loop_
_entity_poly.entity_id
_entity_poly.type
_entity_poly.pdbx_seq_one_letter_code
_entity_poly.pdbx_strand_id
1 'polypeptide(L)'
;MGSTSTAQYTRMGRRPQQSTYLPSIGTFDTRTSSAPPYSGLLTRSLSLSWRPSTYYRSARVEPTQSLNISTAQPFSSSNYLNNIDNVKVPPIFPSARQALYTRYTPKDWHNAQMTNYLASDKIRSAAERLRSDAIRLAREKDEQSFKNNAESSKRLGERINDIEYWKNELEKTKNKLKNKIDDVEFKRREVERQLAETEKPLRIAQENLYEREKRQGIDLVHDNVERELIREIDTIKLTQQKLRQMLERLNTQNALNRASLHELELDAQDKFRARVLDSAAHHIKTTSRGINFYEGIENVDNT
;
A
#
# COMPACT_ATOMS: atom_id res chain seq x y z
N MET A 1 -21.58 8.71 40.76
CA MET A 1 -22.38 7.95 39.77
C MET A 1 -22.21 8.64 38.42
N GLY A 2 -21.62 7.94 37.44
CA GLY A 2 -21.52 8.42 36.05
C GLY A 2 -20.14 8.92 35.62
N SER A 3 -19.25 7.98 35.33
CA SER A 3 -17.90 8.15 34.77
C SER A 3 -17.91 8.40 33.26
N THR A 4 -17.20 9.43 32.80
CA THR A 4 -16.87 9.63 31.38
C THR A 4 -15.59 8.87 31.04
N SER A 5 -15.70 7.87 30.16
CA SER A 5 -14.56 7.03 29.76
C SER A 5 -13.88 7.59 28.51
N THR A 6 -12.56 7.76 28.62
CA THR A 6 -11.52 7.72 27.56
C THR A 6 -11.46 8.82 26.49
N ALA A 7 -10.72 9.89 26.78
CA ALA A 7 -9.82 10.55 25.82
C ALA A 7 -8.37 10.33 26.31
N GLN A 8 -7.55 9.61 25.54
CA GLN A 8 -6.13 9.40 25.86
C GLN A 8 -5.27 10.39 25.06
N TYR A 9 -4.72 11.37 25.78
CA TYR A 9 -3.61 12.22 25.34
C TYR A 9 -2.30 11.43 25.48
N THR A 10 -1.55 11.26 24.40
CA THR A 10 -0.17 10.76 24.48
C THR A 10 0.79 11.90 24.80
N ARG A 11 1.46 11.77 25.95
CA ARG A 11 2.58 12.59 26.40
C ARG A 11 3.83 12.25 25.57
N MET A 12 4.55 13.28 25.12
CA MET A 12 5.90 13.18 24.56
C MET A 12 6.90 12.80 25.67
N GLY A 13 7.48 11.59 25.56
CA GLY A 13 8.57 11.09 26.41
C GLY A 13 9.95 11.34 25.79
N ARG A 14 10.95 11.49 26.66
CA ARG A 14 12.35 11.89 26.43
C ARG A 14 13.11 11.12 25.33
N ARG A 15 13.98 11.84 24.61
CA ARG A 15 15.10 11.30 23.77
C ARG A 15 16.16 10.59 24.63
N PRO A 16 16.67 9.43 24.19
CA PRO A 16 18.01 8.98 24.49
C PRO A 16 18.97 9.12 23.29
N GLN A 17 20.25 9.04 23.64
CA GLN A 17 21.47 9.38 22.90
C GLN A 17 21.68 8.67 21.55
N GLN A 18 22.46 9.33 20.69
CA GLN A 18 22.96 8.80 19.42
C GLN A 18 23.84 7.56 19.64
N SER A 19 23.54 6.50 18.89
CA SER A 19 24.41 5.34 18.68
C SER A 19 24.24 4.93 17.22
N THR A 20 25.30 5.12 16.44
CA THR A 20 25.40 4.84 15.01
C THR A 20 25.48 3.32 14.79
N TYR A 21 24.35 2.66 14.59
CA TYR A 21 24.31 1.33 13.97
C TYR A 21 23.09 1.26 13.04
N LEU A 22 23.35 0.97 11.76
CA LEU A 22 22.32 0.65 10.78
C LEU A 22 21.57 -0.61 11.25
N PRO A 23 20.23 -0.68 11.11
CA PRO A 23 19.49 -1.86 11.52
C PRO A 23 19.84 -3.05 10.61
N SER A 24 20.09 -4.20 11.24
CA SER A 24 20.11 -5.50 10.54
C SER A 24 18.75 -5.71 9.86
N ILE A 25 18.76 -6.11 8.59
CA ILE A 25 17.57 -6.48 7.83
C ILE A 25 16.91 -7.65 8.54
N GLY A 26 15.89 -7.35 9.35
CA GLY A 26 15.01 -8.32 9.98
C GLY A 26 14.00 -8.81 8.95
N THR A 27 13.87 -10.13 8.88
CA THR A 27 12.85 -10.85 8.12
C THR A 27 11.44 -10.29 8.37
N PHE A 28 10.79 -9.83 7.31
CA PHE A 28 9.36 -9.49 7.33
C PHE A 28 8.54 -10.75 7.55
N ASP A 29 7.75 -10.79 8.63
CA ASP A 29 6.72 -11.80 8.89
C ASP A 29 5.43 -11.37 8.18
N THR A 30 5.24 -11.82 6.93
CA THR A 30 4.03 -11.61 6.13
C THR A 30 2.95 -12.60 6.56
N ARG A 31 2.17 -12.28 7.59
CA ARG A 31 0.94 -13.01 7.91
C ARG A 31 -0.25 -12.45 7.10
N THR A 32 -0.32 -12.81 5.82
CA THR A 32 -1.59 -12.90 5.09
C THR A 32 -2.11 -14.33 5.22
N SER A 33 -2.91 -14.58 6.26
CA SER A 33 -3.60 -15.85 6.44
C SER A 33 -4.73 -16.00 5.41
N SER A 34 -4.45 -16.60 4.25
CA SER A 34 -5.42 -17.42 3.47
C SER A 34 -4.88 -17.97 2.13
N ALA A 35 -3.57 -18.23 1.99
CA ALA A 35 -3.06 -18.97 0.83
C ALA A 35 -2.52 -20.35 1.28
N PRO A 36 -3.05 -21.47 0.76
CA PRO A 36 -2.43 -22.78 1.00
C PRO A 36 -1.02 -22.81 0.36
N PRO A 37 -0.06 -23.55 0.95
CA PRO A 37 1.31 -23.57 0.47
C PRO A 37 1.34 -24.20 -0.92
N TYR A 38 1.72 -23.40 -1.92
CA TYR A 38 2.06 -23.90 -3.25
C TYR A 38 3.39 -24.65 -3.12
N SER A 39 3.33 -25.97 -2.92
CA SER A 39 4.52 -26.82 -3.03
C SER A 39 4.94 -26.87 -4.49
N GLY A 40 6.00 -26.15 -4.82
CA GLY A 40 6.66 -26.20 -6.10
C GLY A 40 7.22 -27.59 -6.39
N LEU A 41 6.52 -28.34 -7.24
CA LEU A 41 7.09 -29.40 -8.06
C LEU A 41 6.40 -29.31 -9.44
N LEU A 42 6.86 -28.38 -10.27
CA LEU A 42 6.61 -28.45 -11.70
C LEU A 42 7.50 -29.58 -12.27
N THR A 43 7.06 -30.82 -12.10
CA THR A 43 7.52 -31.87 -13.01
C THR A 43 6.95 -31.53 -14.39
N ARG A 44 7.79 -31.04 -15.30
CA ARG A 44 7.48 -30.96 -16.73
C ARG A 44 7.07 -32.35 -17.21
N SER A 45 5.77 -32.61 -17.25
CA SER A 45 5.21 -33.72 -18.00
C SER A 45 5.33 -33.34 -19.49
N LEU A 46 6.27 -33.96 -20.19
CA LEU A 46 6.38 -33.88 -21.65
C LEU A 46 5.34 -34.77 -22.36
N SER A 47 4.32 -35.27 -21.67
CA SER A 47 3.25 -36.08 -22.25
C SER A 47 1.87 -35.50 -21.88
N LEU A 48 1.38 -34.59 -22.73
CA LEU A 48 -0.03 -34.23 -22.78
C LEU A 48 -0.82 -35.36 -23.45
N SER A 49 -1.97 -35.72 -22.88
CA SER A 49 -2.79 -36.90 -23.19
C SER A 49 -3.45 -36.90 -24.59
N TRP A 50 -3.30 -35.83 -25.36
CA TRP A 50 -3.88 -35.67 -26.70
C TRP A 50 -2.84 -35.58 -27.83
N ARG A 51 -1.56 -35.83 -27.54
CA ARG A 51 -0.53 -35.94 -28.58
C ARG A 51 -0.27 -37.43 -28.92
N PRO A 52 -0.35 -37.86 -30.20
CA PRO A 52 0.14 -39.16 -30.59
C PRO A 52 1.63 -39.28 -30.25
N SER A 53 1.99 -40.21 -29.38
CA SER A 53 3.38 -40.45 -28.97
C SER A 53 4.16 -41.04 -30.15
N THR A 54 5.02 -40.24 -30.77
CA THR A 54 6.05 -40.72 -31.70
C THR A 54 7.28 -41.14 -30.89
N TYR A 55 7.23 -42.32 -30.25
CA TYR A 55 8.43 -42.92 -29.65
C TYR A 55 8.38 -44.44 -29.69
N TYR A 56 9.04 -45.01 -30.70
CA TYR A 56 9.60 -46.35 -30.65
C TYR A 56 10.75 -46.30 -29.61
N ARG A 57 10.50 -46.76 -28.38
CA ARG A 57 11.55 -46.94 -27.35
C ARG A 57 11.73 -48.43 -27.13
N SER A 58 12.87 -48.95 -27.57
CA SER A 58 13.36 -50.27 -27.20
C SER A 58 13.53 -50.32 -25.68
N ALA A 59 12.76 -51.18 -25.00
CA ALA A 59 12.77 -51.28 -23.55
C ALA A 59 14.13 -51.82 -23.06
N ARG A 60 14.79 -51.07 -22.16
CA ARG A 60 15.79 -51.65 -21.24
C ARG A 60 15.03 -52.33 -20.12
N VAL A 61 15.28 -53.62 -19.93
CA VAL A 61 14.66 -54.47 -18.92
C VAL A 61 15.47 -54.36 -17.62
N GLU A 62 14.86 -53.78 -16.58
CA GLU A 62 15.30 -53.91 -15.18
C GLU A 62 14.75 -55.25 -14.63
N PRO A 63 15.58 -56.17 -14.09
CA PRO A 63 15.17 -57.57 -13.95
C PRO A 63 14.24 -57.91 -12.77
N THR A 64 13.89 -56.96 -11.89
CA THR A 64 13.29 -57.32 -10.58
C THR A 64 11.95 -56.68 -10.22
N GLN A 65 11.28 -55.95 -11.13
CA GLN A 65 9.90 -55.53 -10.92
C GLN A 65 9.07 -55.69 -12.19
N SER A 66 8.18 -56.68 -12.18
CA SER A 66 7.26 -56.94 -13.28
C SER A 66 6.08 -55.95 -13.26
N LEU A 67 5.92 -55.15 -14.32
CA LEU A 67 4.71 -54.36 -14.61
C LEU A 67 3.55 -55.25 -15.11
N ASN A 68 3.28 -56.34 -14.40
CA ASN A 68 2.30 -57.35 -14.75
C ASN A 68 0.95 -57.07 -14.07
N ILE A 69 0.30 -55.95 -14.40
CA ILE A 69 -1.12 -55.75 -14.05
C ILE A 69 -2.06 -56.35 -15.12
N SER A 70 -1.52 -56.67 -16.30
CA SER A 70 -2.26 -57.33 -17.38
C SER A 70 -1.39 -58.41 -18.02
N THR A 71 -1.00 -59.40 -17.21
CA THR A 71 -0.67 -60.74 -17.72
C THR A 71 -1.79 -61.64 -17.23
N ALA A 72 -2.46 -62.36 -18.12
CA ALA A 72 -3.38 -63.43 -17.71
C ALA A 72 -2.66 -64.30 -16.68
N GLN A 73 -3.14 -64.29 -15.44
CA GLN A 73 -2.66 -65.23 -14.44
C GLN A 73 -2.85 -66.63 -15.06
N PRO A 74 -1.81 -67.48 -15.18
CA PRO A 74 -1.92 -68.77 -15.85
C PRO A 74 -2.93 -69.71 -15.16
N PHE A 75 -3.40 -69.31 -13.98
CA PHE A 75 -4.28 -70.07 -13.10
C PHE A 75 -5.56 -69.30 -12.76
N SER A 76 -6.17 -68.65 -13.75
CA SER A 76 -7.63 -68.43 -13.69
C SER A 76 -8.29 -69.80 -13.85
N SER A 77 -8.90 -70.31 -12.77
CA SER A 77 -9.60 -71.59 -12.67
C SER A 77 -10.82 -71.73 -13.59
N SER A 78 -10.98 -70.83 -14.57
CA SER A 78 -12.05 -70.82 -15.56
C SER A 78 -11.62 -71.33 -16.96
N ASN A 79 -10.38 -71.80 -17.13
CA ASN A 79 -9.87 -72.39 -18.39
C ASN A 79 -10.30 -73.87 -18.58
N TYR A 80 -11.60 -74.16 -18.44
CA TYR A 80 -12.13 -75.50 -18.74
C TYR A 80 -12.42 -75.64 -20.24
N LEU A 81 -11.39 -75.95 -21.02
CA LEU A 81 -11.52 -76.56 -22.36
C LEU A 81 -11.34 -78.08 -22.33
N ASN A 82 -11.44 -78.70 -21.16
CA ASN A 82 -11.21 -80.14 -20.97
C ASN A 82 -12.46 -81.01 -21.06
N ASN A 83 -13.64 -80.47 -21.39
CA ASN A 83 -14.84 -81.29 -21.57
C ASN A 83 -15.76 -80.71 -22.65
N ILE A 84 -15.34 -80.86 -23.90
CA ILE A 84 -16.26 -80.91 -25.03
C ILE A 84 -16.21 -82.35 -25.53
N ASP A 85 -17.39 -82.96 -25.59
CA ASP A 85 -17.66 -84.35 -25.96
C ASP A 85 -16.70 -84.92 -27.01
N ASN A 86 -16.03 -86.03 -26.67
CA ASN A 86 -15.47 -87.10 -27.52
C ASN A 86 -14.87 -86.79 -28.91
N VAL A 87 -14.49 -85.55 -29.23
CA VAL A 87 -13.77 -85.20 -30.45
C VAL A 87 -12.27 -85.21 -30.16
N LYS A 88 -11.56 -86.24 -30.63
CA LYS A 88 -10.10 -86.27 -30.67
C LYS A 88 -9.60 -85.16 -31.61
N VAL A 89 -9.17 -84.04 -31.04
CA VAL A 89 -8.50 -82.97 -31.79
C VAL A 89 -7.05 -83.40 -32.08
N PRO A 90 -6.53 -83.24 -33.31
CA PRO A 90 -5.15 -83.60 -33.67
C PRO A 90 -4.11 -82.88 -32.80
N PRO A 91 -2.90 -83.46 -32.58
CA PRO A 91 -1.89 -82.85 -31.74
C PRO A 91 -1.36 -81.59 -32.42
N ILE A 92 -1.93 -80.45 -32.05
CA ILE A 92 -1.42 -79.14 -32.43
C ILE A 92 0.01 -79.05 -31.85
N PHE A 93 0.98 -78.64 -32.67
CA PHE A 93 2.40 -78.55 -32.30
C PHE A 93 2.60 -77.98 -30.88
N PRO A 94 3.58 -78.45 -30.08
CA PRO A 94 3.79 -78.00 -28.69
C PRO A 94 3.83 -76.47 -28.52
N SER A 95 4.36 -75.76 -29.53
CA SER A 95 4.37 -74.29 -29.58
C SER A 95 2.96 -73.66 -29.66
N ALA A 96 2.02 -74.28 -30.38
CA ALA A 96 0.64 -73.84 -30.47
C ALA A 96 -0.15 -74.12 -29.18
N ARG A 97 0.17 -75.23 -28.48
CA ARG A 97 -0.43 -75.56 -27.18
C ARG A 97 0.03 -74.58 -26.10
N GLN A 98 1.32 -74.23 -26.07
CA GLN A 98 1.86 -73.22 -25.16
C GLN A 98 1.31 -71.82 -25.46
N ALA A 99 1.07 -71.49 -26.73
CA ALA A 99 0.44 -70.25 -27.14
C ALA A 99 -1.03 -70.13 -26.72
N LEU A 100 -1.77 -71.22 -26.50
CA LEU A 100 -3.15 -71.18 -25.99
C LEU A 100 -3.21 -70.86 -24.49
N TYR A 101 -2.24 -71.32 -23.71
CA TYR A 101 -2.14 -71.03 -22.27
C TYR A 101 -1.60 -69.63 -21.95
N THR A 102 -1.07 -68.91 -22.94
CA THR A 102 -0.61 -67.51 -22.81
C THR A 102 -1.57 -66.49 -23.42
N ARG A 103 -2.71 -66.94 -23.98
CA ARG A 103 -3.74 -66.09 -24.59
C ARG A 103 -4.87 -65.80 -23.61
N TYR A 104 -5.36 -64.57 -23.64
CA TYR A 104 -6.54 -64.16 -22.89
C TYR A 104 -7.78 -64.91 -23.34
N THR A 105 -8.60 -65.35 -22.38
CA THR A 105 -9.93 -65.87 -22.71
C THR A 105 -10.88 -64.72 -23.10
N PRO A 106 -11.96 -64.99 -23.84
CA PRO A 106 -13.01 -64.00 -24.07
C PRO A 106 -13.56 -63.37 -22.78
N LYS A 107 -13.59 -64.13 -21.68
CA LYS A 107 -13.98 -63.65 -20.35
C LYS A 107 -12.97 -62.66 -19.77
N ASP A 108 -11.67 -62.93 -19.90
CA ASP A 108 -10.61 -62.00 -19.46
C ASP A 108 -10.64 -60.71 -20.26
N TRP A 109 -10.85 -60.81 -21.58
CA TRP A 109 -11.05 -59.66 -22.46
C TRP A 109 -12.28 -58.83 -22.05
N HIS A 110 -13.42 -59.49 -21.80
CA HIS A 110 -14.64 -58.81 -21.36
C HIS A 110 -14.46 -58.13 -20.00
N ASN A 111 -13.80 -58.77 -19.05
CA ASN A 111 -13.49 -58.20 -17.75
C ASN A 111 -12.58 -56.97 -17.88
N ALA A 112 -11.50 -57.06 -18.66
CA ALA A 112 -10.61 -55.93 -18.92
C ALA A 112 -11.34 -54.77 -19.63
N GLN A 113 -12.20 -55.08 -20.60
CA GLN A 113 -13.01 -54.08 -21.30
C GLN A 113 -14.00 -53.39 -20.34
N MET A 114 -14.64 -54.15 -19.45
CA MET A 114 -15.51 -53.61 -18.41
C MET A 114 -14.74 -52.70 -17.44
N THR A 115 -13.55 -53.11 -16.99
CA THR A 115 -12.70 -52.27 -16.12
C THR A 115 -12.29 -50.97 -16.83
N ASN A 116 -11.86 -51.05 -18.09
CA ASN A 116 -11.51 -49.87 -18.89
C ASN A 116 -12.70 -48.93 -19.10
N TYR A 117 -13.90 -49.48 -19.33
CA TYR A 117 -15.12 -48.70 -19.44
C TYR A 117 -15.42 -47.94 -18.14
N LEU A 118 -15.41 -48.63 -16.99
CA LEU A 118 -15.64 -48.01 -15.69
C LEU A 118 -14.58 -46.95 -15.34
N ALA A 119 -13.30 -47.19 -15.67
CA ALA A 119 -12.23 -46.21 -15.46
C ALA A 119 -12.41 -44.98 -16.35
N SER A 120 -12.76 -45.18 -17.63
CA SER A 120 -13.02 -44.11 -18.59
C SER A 120 -14.22 -43.26 -18.15
N ASP A 121 -15.29 -43.90 -17.68
CA ASP A 121 -16.48 -43.18 -17.18
C ASP A 121 -16.17 -42.34 -15.93
N LYS A 122 -15.37 -42.89 -14.99
CA LYS A 122 -14.88 -42.13 -13.83
C LYS A 122 -14.07 -40.90 -14.23
N ILE A 123 -13.13 -41.05 -15.17
CA ILE A 123 -12.29 -39.95 -15.68
C ILE A 123 -13.16 -38.90 -16.38
N ARG A 124 -14.09 -39.33 -17.24
CA ARG A 124 -15.02 -38.43 -17.93
C ARG A 124 -15.85 -37.62 -16.95
N SER A 125 -16.46 -38.30 -15.97
CA SER A 125 -17.25 -37.67 -14.92
C SER A 125 -16.43 -36.68 -14.08
N ALA A 126 -15.18 -37.01 -13.77
CA ALA A 126 -14.25 -36.10 -13.08
C ALA A 126 -13.90 -34.87 -13.94
N ALA A 127 -13.66 -35.05 -15.24
CA ALA A 127 -13.36 -33.97 -16.16
C ALA A 127 -14.58 -33.06 -16.40
N GLU A 128 -15.79 -33.62 -16.45
CA GLU A 128 -17.05 -32.86 -16.50
C GLU A 128 -17.23 -31.98 -15.25
N ARG A 129 -17.03 -32.56 -14.06
CA ARG A 129 -17.03 -31.79 -12.79
C ARG A 129 -16.00 -30.67 -12.80
N LEU A 130 -14.75 -30.97 -13.17
CA LEU A 130 -13.67 -29.99 -13.21
C LEU A 130 -13.98 -28.83 -14.17
N ARG A 131 -14.55 -29.10 -15.35
CA ARG A 131 -14.99 -28.03 -16.27
C ARG A 131 -16.11 -27.20 -15.66
N SER A 132 -17.09 -27.83 -15.01
CA SER A 132 -18.19 -27.13 -14.35
C SER A 132 -17.67 -26.21 -13.24
N ASP A 133 -16.77 -26.72 -12.39
CA ASP A 133 -16.13 -25.95 -11.33
C ASP A 133 -15.26 -24.82 -11.86
N ALA A 134 -14.50 -25.04 -12.94
CA ALA A 134 -13.69 -24.01 -13.58
C ALA A 134 -14.56 -22.86 -14.12
N ILE A 135 -15.69 -23.17 -14.77
CA ILE A 135 -16.63 -22.16 -15.27
C ILE A 135 -17.28 -21.40 -14.12
N ARG A 136 -17.69 -22.11 -13.06
CA ARG A 136 -18.27 -21.49 -11.86
C ARG A 136 -17.26 -20.54 -11.20
N LEU A 137 -16.03 -21.00 -10.99
CA LEU A 137 -14.96 -20.20 -10.41
C LEU A 137 -14.66 -18.96 -11.27
N ALA A 138 -14.59 -19.09 -12.60
CA ALA A 138 -14.39 -17.95 -13.49
C ALA A 138 -15.48 -16.89 -13.30
N ARG A 139 -16.76 -17.30 -13.27
CA ARG A 139 -17.89 -16.39 -13.03
C ARG A 139 -17.83 -15.72 -11.66
N GLU A 140 -17.54 -16.49 -10.61
CA GLU A 140 -17.39 -15.95 -9.24
C GLU A 140 -16.26 -14.90 -9.18
N LYS A 141 -15.14 -15.15 -9.86
CA LYS A 141 -14.01 -14.21 -9.91
C LYS A 141 -14.30 -12.99 -10.76
N ASP A 142 -15.01 -13.12 -11.87
CA ASP A 142 -15.45 -12.00 -12.69
C ASP A 142 -16.40 -11.09 -11.90
N GLU A 143 -17.38 -11.66 -11.20
CA GLU A 143 -18.31 -10.91 -10.36
C GLU A 143 -17.58 -10.20 -9.20
N GLN A 144 -16.66 -10.91 -8.52
CA GLN A 144 -15.86 -10.32 -7.46
C GLN A 144 -14.98 -9.18 -7.97
N SER A 145 -14.37 -9.34 -9.14
CA SER A 145 -13.52 -8.32 -9.76
C SER A 145 -14.33 -7.08 -10.14
N PHE A 146 -15.53 -7.27 -10.69
CA PHE A 146 -16.47 -6.19 -10.99
C PHE A 146 -16.85 -5.41 -9.72
N LYS A 147 -17.25 -6.11 -8.65
CA LYS A 147 -17.61 -5.49 -7.37
C LYS A 147 -16.43 -4.71 -6.76
N ASN A 148 -15.24 -5.29 -6.75
CA ASN A 148 -14.04 -4.64 -6.23
C ASN A 148 -13.69 -3.38 -7.02
N ASN A 149 -13.80 -3.42 -8.35
CA ASN A 149 -13.52 -2.27 -9.20
C ASN A 149 -14.56 -1.16 -9.01
N ALA A 150 -15.85 -1.51 -8.96
CA ALA A 150 -16.92 -0.55 -8.70
C ALA A 150 -16.76 0.14 -7.34
N GLU A 151 -16.47 -0.62 -6.29
CA GLU A 151 -16.23 -0.07 -4.95
C GLU A 151 -14.95 0.80 -4.90
N SER A 152 -13.86 0.35 -5.54
CA SER A 152 -12.62 1.13 -5.61
C SER A 152 -12.82 2.45 -6.36
N SER A 153 -13.54 2.41 -7.49
CA SER A 153 -13.89 3.58 -8.28
C SER A 153 -14.73 4.57 -7.47
N LYS A 154 -15.73 4.06 -6.73
CA LYS A 154 -16.56 4.87 -5.83
C LYS A 154 -15.72 5.55 -4.74
N ARG A 155 -14.90 4.79 -4.01
CA ARG A 155 -14.04 5.32 -2.94
C ARG A 155 -13.02 6.35 -3.45
N LEU A 156 -12.46 6.13 -4.64
CA LEU A 156 -11.59 7.12 -5.28
C LEU A 156 -12.34 8.40 -5.62
N GLY A 157 -13.56 8.30 -6.14
CA GLY A 157 -14.42 9.47 -6.38
C GLY A 157 -14.75 10.25 -5.11
N GLU A 158 -15.12 9.56 -4.04
CA GLU A 158 -15.35 10.17 -2.71
C GLU A 158 -14.09 10.88 -2.20
N ARG A 159 -12.94 10.21 -2.23
CA ARG A 159 -11.66 10.81 -1.80
C ARG A 159 -11.23 12.01 -2.64
N ILE A 160 -11.46 11.99 -3.95
CA ILE A 160 -11.20 13.15 -4.83
C ILE A 160 -12.04 14.35 -4.38
N ASN A 161 -13.33 14.14 -4.08
CA ASN A 161 -14.20 15.20 -3.60
C ASN A 161 -13.74 15.75 -2.24
N ASP A 162 -13.32 14.88 -1.32
CA ASP A 162 -12.76 15.28 -0.03
C ASP A 162 -11.48 16.11 -0.19
N ILE A 163 -10.57 15.68 -1.07
CA ILE A 163 -9.35 16.43 -1.36
C ILE A 163 -9.67 17.81 -1.94
N GLU A 164 -10.65 17.91 -2.84
CA GLU A 164 -11.05 19.20 -3.41
C GLU A 164 -11.69 20.11 -2.35
N TYR A 165 -12.50 19.56 -1.46
CA TYR A 165 -13.03 20.29 -0.32
C TYR A 165 -11.91 20.86 0.57
N TRP A 166 -10.97 20.01 0.99
CA TRP A 166 -9.86 20.44 1.85
C TRP A 166 -8.92 21.42 1.16
N LYS A 167 -8.65 21.24 -0.13
CA LYS A 167 -7.91 22.22 -0.94
C LYS A 167 -8.57 23.59 -0.93
N ASN A 168 -9.90 23.65 -1.07
CA ASN A 168 -10.64 24.91 -1.01
C ASN A 168 -10.59 25.55 0.38
N GLU A 169 -10.68 24.76 1.45
CA GLU A 169 -10.54 25.28 2.83
C GLU A 169 -9.11 25.77 3.12
N LEU A 170 -8.09 25.07 2.62
CA LEU A 170 -6.69 25.51 2.69
C LEU A 170 -6.51 26.84 1.97
N GLU A 171 -7.04 27.00 0.76
CA GLU A 171 -6.91 28.23 -0.02
C GLU A 171 -7.59 29.42 0.70
N LYS A 172 -8.79 29.21 1.26
CA LYS A 172 -9.48 30.21 2.09
C LYS A 172 -8.63 30.61 3.29
N THR A 173 -8.06 29.64 4.00
CA THR A 173 -7.24 29.88 5.19
C THR A 173 -5.95 30.60 4.85
N LYS A 174 -5.30 30.22 3.75
CA LYS A 174 -4.10 30.86 3.19
C LYS A 174 -4.37 32.34 2.90
N ASN A 175 -5.49 32.66 2.24
CA ASN A 175 -5.87 34.04 1.93
C ASN A 175 -6.17 34.85 3.20
N LYS A 176 -6.86 34.27 4.19
CA LYS A 176 -7.06 34.92 5.49
C LYS A 176 -5.73 35.22 6.18
N LEU A 177 -4.77 34.29 6.14
CA LEU A 177 -3.47 34.46 6.76
C LEU A 177 -2.61 35.51 6.05
N LYS A 178 -2.67 35.58 4.72
CA LYS A 178 -2.03 36.65 3.92
C LYS A 178 -2.55 38.03 4.33
N ASN A 179 -3.87 38.21 4.38
CA ASN A 179 -4.48 39.45 4.85
C ASN A 179 -4.01 39.79 6.27
N LYS A 180 -3.90 38.79 7.15
CA LYS A 180 -3.42 38.99 8.52
C LYS A 180 -1.95 39.41 8.58
N ILE A 181 -1.11 38.89 7.69
CA ILE A 181 0.29 39.32 7.54
C ILE A 181 0.34 40.78 7.13
N ASP A 182 -0.46 41.17 6.13
CA ASP A 182 -0.52 42.55 5.65
C ASP A 182 -0.99 43.51 6.75
N ASP A 183 -2.00 43.13 7.54
CA ASP A 183 -2.47 43.88 8.70
C ASP A 183 -1.36 44.07 9.75
N VAL A 184 -0.62 43.01 10.07
CA VAL A 184 0.48 43.06 11.05
C VAL A 184 1.61 43.94 10.53
N GLU A 185 1.96 43.85 9.24
CA GLU A 185 2.96 44.72 8.59
C GLU A 185 2.53 46.19 8.57
N PHE A 186 1.25 46.46 8.32
CA PHE A 186 0.70 47.81 8.43
C PHE A 186 0.83 48.35 9.85
N LYS A 187 0.42 47.57 10.86
CA LYS A 187 0.55 47.96 12.27
C LYS A 187 2.01 48.12 12.71
N ARG A 188 2.92 47.29 12.21
CA ARG A 188 4.36 47.42 12.46
C ARG A 188 4.88 48.78 12.00
N ARG A 189 4.59 49.16 10.74
CA ARG A 189 4.97 50.46 10.17
C ARG A 189 4.36 51.64 10.95
N GLU A 190 3.11 51.50 11.38
CA GLU A 190 2.45 52.51 12.21
C GLU A 190 3.15 52.71 13.56
N VAL A 191 3.54 51.62 14.24
CA VAL A 191 4.28 51.68 15.51
C VAL A 191 5.69 52.25 15.34
N GLU A 192 6.37 51.92 14.23
CA GLU A 192 7.67 52.51 13.90
C GLU A 192 7.57 54.02 13.68
N ARG A 193 6.53 54.48 12.98
CA ARG A 193 6.26 55.90 12.81
C ARG A 193 6.00 56.59 14.16
N GLN A 194 5.13 56.02 14.98
CA GLN A 194 4.84 56.57 16.32
C GLN A 194 6.09 56.65 17.19
N LEU A 195 6.97 55.64 17.12
CA LEU A 195 8.23 55.66 17.83
C LEU A 195 9.13 56.82 17.33
N ALA A 196 9.25 57.00 16.01
CA ALA A 196 10.02 58.11 15.44
C ALA A 196 9.45 59.49 15.82
N GLU A 197 8.12 59.63 15.87
CA GLU A 197 7.45 60.87 16.26
C GLU A 197 7.75 61.29 17.71
N THR A 198 8.04 60.33 18.61
CA THR A 198 8.39 60.63 20.01
C THR A 198 9.82 61.16 20.19
N GLU A 199 10.71 60.98 19.22
CA GLU A 199 12.12 61.39 19.33
C GLU A 199 12.29 62.91 19.38
N LYS A 200 11.49 63.65 18.60
CA LYS A 200 11.57 65.11 18.56
C LYS A 200 11.13 65.76 19.90
N PRO A 201 9.96 65.44 20.47
CA PRO A 201 9.57 65.91 21.80
C PRO A 201 10.59 65.54 22.88
N LEU A 202 11.13 64.32 22.86
CA LEU A 202 12.15 63.89 23.82
C LEU A 202 13.39 64.79 23.78
N ARG A 203 13.91 65.05 22.57
CA ARG A 203 15.07 65.92 22.37
C ARG A 203 14.80 67.34 22.85
N ILE A 204 13.62 67.90 22.56
CA ILE A 204 13.24 69.25 23.00
C ILE A 204 13.19 69.31 24.52
N ALA A 205 12.56 68.35 25.19
CA ALA A 205 12.48 68.32 26.65
C ALA A 205 13.88 68.21 27.29
N GLN A 206 14.76 67.37 26.72
CA GLN A 206 16.15 67.24 27.17
C GLN A 206 16.97 68.53 26.97
N GLU A 207 16.82 69.19 25.83
CA GLU A 207 17.51 70.45 25.54
C GLU A 207 17.04 71.58 26.48
N ASN A 208 15.73 71.68 26.74
CA ASN A 208 15.20 72.62 27.73
C ASN A 208 15.71 72.37 29.15
N LEU A 209 15.83 71.10 29.55
CA LEU A 209 16.41 70.73 30.84
C LEU A 209 17.90 71.10 30.90
N TYR A 210 18.63 70.85 29.82
CA TYR A 210 20.05 71.19 29.71
C TYR A 210 20.31 72.70 29.78
N GLU A 211 19.54 73.52 29.08
CA GLU A 211 19.65 74.99 29.19
C GLU A 211 19.34 75.49 30.60
N ARG A 212 18.42 74.82 31.30
CA ARG A 212 18.08 75.13 32.69
C ARG A 212 19.21 74.82 33.66
N GLU A 213 19.98 73.74 33.43
CA GLU A 213 21.16 73.38 34.22
C GLU A 213 22.33 74.37 34.05
N LYS A 214 22.34 75.18 32.98
CA LYS A 214 23.37 76.22 32.76
C LYS A 214 23.14 77.50 33.56
N ARG A 215 22.00 77.65 34.25
CA ARG A 215 21.75 78.81 35.11
C ARG A 215 22.81 78.91 36.20
N GLN A 216 23.17 80.13 36.61
CA GLN A 216 24.28 80.37 37.54
C GLN A 216 23.82 81.10 38.81
N GLY A 217 24.55 80.88 39.91
CA GLY A 217 24.30 81.56 41.17
C GLY A 217 22.89 81.29 41.71
N ILE A 218 22.17 82.36 42.04
CA ILE A 218 20.83 82.28 42.64
C ILE A 218 19.76 81.79 41.64
N ASP A 219 20.01 81.87 40.34
CA ASP A 219 19.05 81.46 39.30
C ASP A 219 19.06 79.94 39.05
N LEU A 220 20.07 79.23 39.57
CA LEU A 220 20.15 77.76 39.55
C LEU A 220 19.19 77.18 40.59
N VAL A 221 17.91 77.13 40.23
CA VAL A 221 16.82 76.70 41.10
C VAL A 221 16.10 75.49 40.53
N HIS A 222 15.86 74.52 41.41
CA HIS A 222 15.01 73.36 41.21
C HIS A 222 13.53 73.77 41.23
N ASP A 223 13.08 74.41 40.16
CA ASP A 223 11.74 74.97 40.07
C ASP A 223 10.69 73.94 39.58
N ASN A 224 9.44 74.39 39.51
CA ASN A 224 8.36 73.52 39.05
C ASN A 224 8.54 73.07 37.61
N VAL A 225 9.10 73.92 36.74
CA VAL A 225 9.25 73.60 35.31
C VAL A 225 10.31 72.53 35.11
N GLU A 226 11.42 72.58 35.85
CA GLU A 226 12.45 71.54 35.85
C GLU A 226 11.88 70.19 36.25
N ARG A 227 11.07 70.16 37.31
CA ARG A 227 10.39 68.94 37.75
C ARG A 227 9.42 68.38 36.70
N GLU A 228 8.65 69.23 36.02
CA GLU A 228 7.75 68.77 34.96
C GLU A 228 8.53 68.30 33.72
N LEU A 229 9.64 68.94 33.35
CA LEU A 229 10.51 68.49 32.24
C LEU A 229 11.09 67.09 32.50
N ILE A 230 11.55 66.83 33.73
CA ILE A 230 12.04 65.49 34.12
C ILE A 230 10.92 64.45 33.96
N ARG A 231 9.71 64.75 34.46
CA ARG A 231 8.54 63.87 34.31
C ARG A 231 8.14 63.64 32.86
N GLU A 232 8.21 64.67 32.02
CA GLU A 232 7.94 64.57 30.58
C GLU A 232 8.93 63.62 29.91
N ILE A 233 10.24 63.79 30.16
CA ILE A 233 11.29 62.91 29.65
C ILE A 233 11.05 61.45 30.06
N ASP A 234 10.75 61.21 31.34
CA ASP A 234 10.49 59.86 31.85
C ASP A 234 9.25 59.24 31.21
N THR A 235 8.19 60.02 31.02
CA THR A 235 6.94 59.58 30.39
C THR A 235 7.15 59.23 28.92
N ILE A 236 7.92 60.05 28.19
CA ILE A 236 8.24 59.79 26.79
C ILE A 236 9.10 58.52 26.68
N LYS A 237 10.14 58.37 27.51
CA LYS A 237 10.99 57.17 27.54
C LYS A 237 10.18 55.90 27.86
N LEU A 238 9.26 55.96 28.82
CA LEU A 238 8.36 54.85 29.13
C LEU A 238 7.49 54.48 27.93
N THR A 239 6.98 55.49 27.21
CA THR A 239 6.18 55.29 25.99
C THR A 239 7.00 54.66 24.88
N GLN A 240 8.21 55.15 24.63
CA GLN A 240 9.16 54.54 23.68
C GLN A 240 9.46 53.09 24.03
N GLN A 241 9.66 52.77 25.30
CA GLN A 241 9.88 51.39 25.75
C GLN A 241 8.68 50.49 25.42
N LYS A 242 7.45 50.96 25.66
CA LYS A 242 6.21 50.22 25.32
C LYS A 242 6.07 50.01 23.81
N LEU A 243 6.35 51.04 23.01
CA LEU A 243 6.32 50.94 21.54
C LEU A 243 7.36 49.94 21.03
N ARG A 244 8.60 49.95 21.56
CA ARG A 244 9.64 48.96 21.21
C ARG A 244 9.22 47.54 21.57
N GLN A 245 8.63 47.33 22.75
CA GLN A 245 8.09 46.01 23.14
C GLN A 245 6.96 45.55 22.22
N MET A 246 6.07 46.46 21.82
CA MET A 246 5.00 46.15 20.86
C MET A 246 5.56 45.80 19.49
N LEU A 247 6.61 46.50 19.03
CA LEU A 247 7.29 46.21 17.77
C LEU A 247 7.88 44.78 17.77
N GLU A 248 8.53 44.38 18.86
CA GLU A 248 9.07 43.02 19.00
C GLU A 248 7.98 41.94 18.93
N ARG A 249 6.84 42.19 19.59
CA ARG A 249 5.68 41.29 19.51
C ARG A 249 5.12 41.19 18.09
N LEU A 250 5.02 42.31 17.38
CA LEU A 250 4.56 42.35 15.99
C LEU A 250 5.53 41.60 15.07
N ASN A 251 6.84 41.78 15.23
CA ASN A 251 7.87 41.05 14.48
C ASN A 251 7.76 39.54 14.71
N THR A 252 7.64 39.12 15.97
CA THR A 252 7.45 37.72 16.33
C THR A 252 6.17 37.16 15.71
N GLN A 253 5.04 37.86 15.84
CA GLN A 253 3.76 37.42 15.27
C GLN A 253 3.83 37.29 13.75
N ASN A 254 4.51 38.23 13.09
CA ASN A 254 4.69 38.22 11.64
C ASN A 254 5.54 37.03 11.18
N ALA A 255 6.63 36.73 11.89
CA ALA A 255 7.45 35.54 11.63
C ALA A 255 6.64 34.24 11.78
N LEU A 256 5.84 34.12 12.85
CA LEU A 256 4.96 32.98 13.08
C LEU A 256 3.87 32.83 12.01
N ASN A 257 3.29 33.96 11.56
CA ASN A 257 2.30 33.94 10.49
C ASN A 257 2.92 33.51 9.16
N ARG A 258 4.14 33.98 8.83
CA ARG A 258 4.86 33.55 7.62
C ARG A 258 5.25 32.07 7.65
N ALA A 259 5.69 31.58 8.81
CA ALA A 259 5.96 30.15 8.99
C ALA A 259 4.69 29.31 8.79
N SER A 260 3.58 29.70 9.44
CA SER A 260 2.28 29.04 9.25
C SER A 260 1.81 29.09 7.79
N LEU A 261 2.05 30.20 7.08
CA LEU A 261 1.72 30.33 5.66
C LEU A 261 2.51 29.34 4.80
N HIS A 262 3.80 29.20 5.08
CA HIS A 262 4.66 28.25 4.38
C HIS A 262 4.19 26.81 4.56
N GLU A 263 3.83 26.41 5.79
CA GLU A 263 3.29 25.07 6.06
C GLU A 263 1.97 24.81 5.30
N LEU A 264 1.08 25.81 5.23
CA LEU A 264 -0.15 25.70 4.44
C LEU A 264 0.13 25.59 2.94
N GLU A 265 1.17 26.24 2.42
CA GLU A 265 1.58 26.13 1.03
C GLU A 265 2.14 24.74 0.70
N LEU A 266 2.89 24.13 1.63
CA LEU A 266 3.35 22.75 1.50
C LEU A 266 2.17 21.76 1.50
N ASP A 267 1.23 21.88 2.44
CA ASP A 267 0.05 21.00 2.47
C ASP A 267 -0.81 21.16 1.20
N ALA A 268 -0.93 22.38 0.68
CA ALA A 268 -1.62 22.62 -0.59
C ALA A 268 -0.93 21.91 -1.78
N GLN A 269 0.40 21.87 -1.81
CA GLN A 269 1.15 21.11 -2.83
C GLN A 269 0.90 19.60 -2.69
N ASP A 270 0.90 19.08 -1.46
CA ASP A 270 0.62 17.67 -1.20
C ASP A 270 -0.81 17.28 -1.60
N LYS A 271 -1.81 18.14 -1.29
CA LYS A 271 -3.19 17.93 -1.75
C LYS A 271 -3.29 17.98 -3.27
N PHE A 272 -2.57 18.88 -3.94
CA PHE A 272 -2.51 18.90 -5.40
C PHE A 272 -1.95 17.59 -5.96
N ARG A 273 -0.82 17.11 -5.43
CA ARG A 273 -0.21 15.84 -5.84
C ARG A 273 -1.15 14.65 -5.61
N ALA A 274 -1.76 14.56 -4.42
CA ALA A 274 -2.71 13.51 -4.10
C ALA A 274 -3.89 13.51 -5.07
N ARG A 275 -4.47 14.68 -5.37
CA ARG A 275 -5.58 14.80 -6.34
C ARG A 275 -5.17 14.34 -7.74
N VAL A 276 -3.97 14.67 -8.20
CA VAL A 276 -3.47 14.26 -9.52
C VAL A 276 -3.34 12.74 -9.59
N LEU A 277 -2.74 12.11 -8.58
CA LEU A 277 -2.59 10.66 -8.50
C LEU A 277 -3.94 9.96 -8.44
N ASP A 278 -4.85 10.44 -7.59
CA ASP A 278 -6.17 9.84 -7.41
C ASP A 278 -7.03 9.99 -8.65
N SER A 279 -6.98 11.16 -9.29
CA SER A 279 -7.66 11.39 -10.56
C SER A 279 -7.12 10.43 -11.62
N ALA A 280 -5.79 10.31 -11.76
CA ALA A 280 -5.21 9.35 -12.69
C ALA A 280 -5.67 7.92 -12.40
N ALA A 281 -5.65 7.49 -11.14
CA ALA A 281 -6.13 6.18 -10.71
C ALA A 281 -7.63 5.97 -11.00
N HIS A 282 -8.46 7.00 -10.80
CA HIS A 282 -9.90 6.94 -11.06
C HIS A 282 -10.23 6.83 -12.55
N HIS A 283 -9.38 7.36 -13.44
CA HIS A 283 -9.55 7.25 -14.89
C HIS A 283 -9.04 5.92 -15.48
N ILE A 284 -8.25 5.15 -14.71
CA ILE A 284 -7.76 3.84 -15.13
C ILE A 284 -8.92 2.84 -15.14
N LYS A 285 -9.11 2.17 -16.28
CA LYS A 285 -10.09 1.10 -16.48
C LYS A 285 -9.38 -0.21 -16.77
N THR A 286 -10.07 -1.34 -16.63
CA THR A 286 -9.51 -2.67 -16.95
C THR A 286 -9.08 -2.82 -18.42
N THR A 287 -9.58 -1.95 -19.30
CA THR A 287 -9.20 -1.88 -20.72
C THR A 287 -8.08 -0.87 -21.01
N SER A 288 -7.55 -0.18 -19.99
CA SER A 288 -6.48 0.79 -20.16
C SER A 288 -5.16 0.09 -20.52
N ARG A 289 -4.39 0.73 -21.42
CA ARG A 289 -3.09 0.24 -21.89
C ARG A 289 -2.10 0.13 -20.72
N GLY A 290 -1.35 -0.97 -20.67
CA GLY A 290 -0.31 -1.19 -19.64
C GLY A 290 -0.78 -1.96 -18.40
N ILE A 291 -2.03 -2.44 -18.37
CA ILE A 291 -2.60 -3.26 -17.27
C ILE A 291 -2.61 -4.75 -17.66
N ASN A 292 -1.79 -5.13 -18.65
CA ASN A 292 -1.70 -6.51 -19.07
C ASN A 292 -1.00 -7.34 -17.99
N PHE A 293 -1.45 -8.57 -17.83
CA PHE A 293 -0.68 -9.57 -17.10
C PHE A 293 0.59 -9.88 -17.89
N TYR A 294 1.75 -9.67 -17.28
CA TYR A 294 3.04 -10.05 -17.85
C TYR A 294 3.51 -11.32 -17.15
N GLU A 295 3.62 -12.42 -17.91
CA GLU A 295 4.18 -13.68 -17.41
C GLU A 295 5.68 -13.53 -17.15
N GLY A 296 6.18 -14.15 -16.07
CA GLY A 296 7.62 -14.25 -15.81
C GLY A 296 8.25 -13.06 -15.07
N ILE A 297 7.46 -12.10 -14.57
CA ILE A 297 7.98 -11.06 -13.65
C ILE A 297 8.51 -11.70 -12.36
N GLU A 298 7.91 -12.81 -11.94
CA GLU A 298 8.38 -13.62 -10.81
C GLU A 298 9.78 -14.23 -10.99
N ASN A 299 10.34 -14.21 -12.21
CA ASN A 299 11.69 -14.70 -12.51
C ASN A 299 12.69 -13.55 -12.75
N VAL A 300 12.28 -12.30 -12.57
CA VAL A 300 13.19 -11.16 -12.68
C VAL A 300 13.91 -11.03 -11.34
N ASP A 301 15.05 -11.69 -11.24
CA ASP A 301 15.97 -11.54 -10.12
C ASP A 301 16.34 -10.07 -9.93
N ASN A 302 16.26 -9.59 -8.69
CA ASN A 302 16.81 -8.30 -8.26
C ASN A 302 18.34 -8.36 -8.35
N THR A 303 18.92 -8.08 -9.53
CA THR A 303 20.35 -7.76 -9.66
C THR A 303 20.61 -6.31 -9.27
#